data_AF-A0A061NUT3-F1
#
_entry.id   AF-A0A061NUT3-F1
#
_cell.length_a   1.000
_cell.length_b   1.000
_cell.length_c   1.000
_cell.angle_alpha   90.00
_cell.angle_beta   90.00
_cell.angle_gamma   90.00
#
_symmetry.space_group_name_H-M   'P 1'
#
loop_
_entity.id
_entity.type
_entity.pdbx_description
1 polymer ?
#
loop_
_entity_poly.entity_id
_entity_poly.type
_entity_poly.pdbx_seq_one_letter_code
_entity_poly.pdbx_strand_id
1 'polypeptide(L)' 'MTMDRLQSYLHEVHPRLNEDELLQEMEQHAFEHHVPIIDLESARFLQQLIALKGVTRILELGSAIGYSAITMAHATAQAQ' A
#
# COMPACT_ATOMS: atom_id res chain seq x y z
N MET A 1 -2.93 -11.10 22.06
CA MET A 1 -3.31 -9.86 21.35
C MET A 1 -4.19 -10.24 20.19
N THR A 2 -5.40 -9.69 20.07
CA THR A 2 -6.28 -9.96 18.92
C THR A 2 -5.82 -9.16 17.70
N MET A 3 -6.05 -9.67 16.49
CA MET A 3 -5.65 -8.97 15.25
C MET A 3 -6.32 -7.60 15.12
N ASP A 4 -7.60 -7.51 15.48
CA ASP A 4 -8.35 -6.25 15.43
C ASP A 4 -7.70 -5.16 16.28
N ARG A 5 -7.26 -5.49 17.50
CA ARG A 5 -6.61 -4.52 18.40
C ARG A 5 -5.28 -4.03 17.86
N LEU A 6 -4.52 -4.90 17.20
CA LEU A 6 -3.26 -4.53 16.55
C LEU A 6 -3.52 -3.58 15.37
N GLN A 7 -4.49 -3.91 14.52
CA GLN A 7 -4.86 -3.07 13.39
C GLN A 7 -5.33 -1.69 13.82
N SER A 8 -6.19 -1.60 14.84
CA SER A 8 -6.63 -0.30 15.36
C SER A 8 -5.45 0.53 15.87
N TYR A 9 -4.53 -0.09 16.63
CA TYR A 9 -3.35 0.62 17.13
C TYR A 9 -2.45 1.14 15.99
N LEU A 10 -2.23 0.35 14.93
CA LEU A 10 -1.43 0.79 13.78
C LEU A 10 -2.09 1.95 13.03
N HIS A 11 -3.42 1.93 12.88
CA HIS A 11 -4.17 3.04 12.29
C HIS A 11 -4.09 4.32 13.14
N GLU A 12 -4.10 4.21 14.46
CA GLU A 12 -3.96 5.36 15.36
C GLU A 12 -2.56 5.96 15.31
N VAL A 13 -1.52 5.12 15.28
CA VAL A 13 -0.13 5.58 15.26
C VAL A 13 0.26 6.14 13.91
N HIS A 14 -0.27 5.57 12.83
CA HIS A 14 0.03 5.99 11.47
C HIS A 14 -1.28 6.26 10.70
N PRO A 15 -1.94 7.40 10.98
CA PRO A 15 -3.17 7.76 10.30
C PRO A 15 -2.92 7.93 8.80
N ARG A 16 -3.91 7.56 8.00
CA ARG A 16 -3.89 7.82 6.55
C ARG A 16 -4.10 9.33 6.33
N LEU A 17 -3.02 10.08 6.24
CA LEU A 17 -3.06 11.53 5.96
C LEU A 17 -2.72 11.75 4.48
N ASN A 18 -3.60 12.47 3.76
CA ASN A 18 -3.43 12.84 2.35
C ASN A 18 -3.37 11.64 1.38
N GLU A 19 -4.45 10.88 1.31
CA GLU A 19 -4.51 9.77 0.35
C GLU A 19 -4.63 10.25 -1.08
N ASP A 20 -3.97 9.51 -1.95
CA ASP A 20 -4.16 9.57 -3.39
C ASP A 20 -5.60 9.12 -3.72
N GLU A 21 -6.39 10.01 -4.33
CA GLU A 21 -7.78 9.75 -4.71
C GLU A 21 -7.91 8.48 -5.57
N LEU A 22 -6.91 8.20 -6.42
CA LEU A 22 -6.89 6.99 -7.25
C LEU A 22 -6.80 5.73 -6.39
N LEU A 23 -5.94 5.72 -5.36
CA LEU A 23 -5.79 4.54 -4.50
C LEU A 23 -7.06 4.24 -3.71
N GLN A 24 -7.78 5.28 -3.27
CA GLN A 24 -9.09 5.10 -2.62
C GLN A 24 -10.13 4.53 -3.58
N GLU A 25 -10.20 5.04 -4.80
CA GLU A 25 -11.10 4.51 -5.84
C GLU A 25 -10.77 3.04 -6.14
N MET A 26 -9.49 2.68 -6.20
CA MET A 26 -9.05 1.30 -6.41
C MET A 26 -9.40 0.37 -5.24
N GLU A 27 -9.30 0.83 -3.99
CA GLU A 27 -9.73 0.06 -2.81
C GLU A 27 -11.24 -0.22 -2.85
N GLN A 28 -12.04 0.81 -3.17
CA GLN A 28 -13.48 0.67 -3.31
C GLN A 28 -13.83 -0.28 -4.46
N HIS A 29 -13.19 -0.13 -5.61
CA HIS A 29 -13.36 -1.02 -6.75
C HIS A 29 -13.01 -2.48 -6.39
N ALA A 30 -11.89 -2.70 -5.70
CA ALA A 30 -11.47 -4.02 -5.27
C ALA A 30 -12.47 -4.66 -4.30
N PHE A 31 -13.02 -3.88 -3.38
CA PHE A 31 -14.06 -4.33 -2.47
C PHE A 31 -15.34 -4.74 -3.22
N GLU A 32 -15.85 -3.88 -4.09
CA GLU A 32 -17.09 -4.15 -4.86
C GLU A 32 -16.96 -5.37 -5.78
N HIS A 33 -15.81 -5.50 -6.45
CA HIS A 33 -15.57 -6.54 -7.44
C HIS A 33 -14.87 -7.77 -6.87
N HIS A 34 -14.65 -7.82 -5.54
CA HIS A 34 -13.99 -8.92 -4.84
C HIS A 34 -12.60 -9.24 -5.42
N VAL A 35 -11.89 -8.21 -5.88
CA VAL A 35 -10.52 -8.36 -6.40
C VAL A 35 -9.57 -8.40 -5.19
N PRO A 36 -8.75 -9.45 -5.04
CA PRO A 36 -7.78 -9.49 -3.96
C PRO A 36 -6.68 -8.45 -4.19
N ILE A 37 -6.50 -7.57 -3.20
CA ILE A 37 -5.42 -6.58 -3.15
C ILE A 37 -4.62 -6.76 -1.86
N ILE A 38 -3.39 -6.25 -1.85
CA ILE A 38 -2.56 -6.19 -0.64
C ILE A 38 -3.21 -5.25 0.39
N ASP A 39 -3.10 -5.58 1.67
CA ASP A 39 -3.58 -4.69 2.73
C ASP A 39 -2.66 -3.48 2.91
N LEU A 40 -3.21 -2.40 3.46
CA LEU A 40 -2.51 -1.14 3.66
C LEU A 40 -1.18 -1.29 4.42
N GLU A 41 -1.15 -2.08 5.48
CA GLU A 41 0.04 -2.17 6.34
C GLU A 41 1.18 -2.90 5.61
N SER A 42 0.84 -3.94 4.87
CA SER A 42 1.79 -4.61 3.97
C SER A 42 2.29 -3.67 2.85
N ALA A 43 1.41 -2.85 2.27
CA ALA A 43 1.79 -1.87 1.26
C ALA A 43 2.76 -0.81 1.82
N ARG A 44 2.46 -0.25 3.00
CA ARG A 44 3.33 0.70 3.72
C ARG A 44 4.69 0.10 4.04
N PHE A 45 4.72 -1.16 4.48
CA PHE A 45 5.97 -1.86 4.75
C PHE A 45 6.85 -1.96 3.48
N LEU A 46 6.25 -2.29 2.33
CA LEU A 46 6.98 -2.31 1.05
C LEU A 46 7.50 -0.92 0.67
N GLN A 47 6.71 0.14 0.85
CA GLN A 47 7.16 1.52 0.59
C GLN A 47 8.36 1.89 1.46
N GLN A 48 8.32 1.57 2.75
CA GLN A 48 9.45 1.80 3.66
C GLN A 48 10.69 1.03 3.23
N LEU A 49 10.55 -0.24 2.84
CA LEU A 49 11.67 -1.04 2.33
C LEU A 49 12.27 -0.45 1.05
N ILE A 50 11.42 0.00 0.12
CA ILE A 50 11.83 0.63 -1.14
C ILE A 50 12.65 1.89 -0.84
N ALA A 51 12.13 2.76 0.02
CA ALA A 51 12.80 4.01 0.40
C ALA A 51 14.14 3.73 1.12
N LEU A 52 14.15 2.84 2.12
CA LEU A 52 15.35 2.49 2.89
C LEU A 52 16.46 1.86 2.03
N LYS A 53 16.10 1.14 0.97
CA LYS A 53 17.04 0.47 0.08
C LYS A 53 17.36 1.27 -1.19
N GLY A 54 16.72 2.41 -1.41
CA GLY A 54 16.89 3.21 -2.63
C GLY A 54 16.55 2.41 -3.89
N VAL A 55 15.47 1.62 -3.86
CA VAL A 55 15.08 0.77 -5.00
C VAL A 55 14.56 1.64 -6.14
N THR A 56 15.08 1.42 -7.35
CA THR A 56 14.71 2.19 -8.56
C THR A 56 14.05 1.33 -9.64
N ARG A 57 14.10 0.00 -9.51
CA ARG A 57 13.51 -0.95 -10.46
C ARG A 57 12.87 -2.09 -9.69
N ILE A 58 11.59 -2.35 -9.97
CA ILE A 58 10.78 -3.35 -9.29
C ILE A 58 10.17 -4.26 -10.36
N LEU A 59 10.22 -5.57 -10.12
CA LEU A 59 9.49 -6.57 -10.90
C LEU A 59 8.38 -7.13 -10.00
N GLU A 60 7.14 -6.94 -10.42
CA GLU A 60 5.97 -7.55 -9.79
C GLU A 60 5.46 -8.70 -10.65
N LEU A 61 5.16 -9.84 -10.01
CA LEU A 61 4.57 -11.00 -10.67
C LEU A 61 3.14 -11.16 -10.16
N GLY A 62 2.18 -10.72 -10.99
CA GLY A 62 0.76 -10.73 -10.66
C GLY A 62 0.33 -9.47 -9.93
N SER A 63 -0.12 -8.46 -10.70
CA SER A 63 -0.47 -7.14 -10.16
C SER A 63 -1.96 -6.97 -9.84
N ALA A 64 -2.82 -7.95 -10.17
CA ALA A 64 -4.28 -7.79 -10.17
C ALA A 64 -4.68 -6.47 -10.89
N ILE A 65 -5.28 -5.52 -10.17
CA ILE A 65 -5.67 -4.19 -10.70
C ILE A 65 -4.57 -3.13 -10.59
N GLY A 66 -3.35 -3.49 -10.17
CA GLY A 66 -2.18 -2.61 -10.14
C GLY A 66 -2.03 -1.79 -8.86
N TYR A 67 -2.83 -2.04 -7.81
CA TYR A 67 -2.81 -1.27 -6.56
C TYR A 67 -1.41 -1.26 -5.92
N SER A 68 -0.83 -2.44 -5.67
CA SER A 68 0.53 -2.60 -5.13
C SER A 68 1.59 -1.98 -6.04
N ALA A 69 1.46 -2.11 -7.36
CA ALA A 69 2.39 -1.52 -8.32
C ALA A 69 2.47 0.00 -8.18
N ILE A 70 1.32 0.68 -8.09
CA ILE A 70 1.23 2.14 -7.93
C ILE A 70 1.81 2.54 -6.57
N THR A 71 1.43 1.86 -5.49
CA THR A 71 1.95 2.16 -4.15
C THR A 71 3.47 2.04 -4.08
N MET A 72 4.04 1.01 -4.70
CA MET A 72 5.49 0.82 -4.81
C MET A 72 6.14 1.90 -5.69
N ALA A 73 5.53 2.28 -6.81
CA ALA A 73 6.05 3.32 -7.69
C ALA A 73 6.13 4.68 -6.99
N HIS A 74 5.12 5.07 -6.20
CA HIS A 74 5.17 6.30 -5.40
C HIS A 74 6.37 6.34 -4.44
N ALA A 75 6.70 5.21 -3.81
CA ALA A 75 7.86 5.13 -2.92
C ALA A 75 9.19 5.28 -3.66
N THR A 76 9.29 4.82 -4.92
CA THR A 76 10.50 5.05 -5.73
C THR A 76 10.69 6.52 -6.10
N ALA A 77 9.61 7.27 -6.31
CA ALA A 77 9.66 8.70 -6.63
C ALA A 77 10.04 9.57 -5.42
N GLN A 78 9.70 9.14 -4.21
CA GLN A 78 10.05 9.84 -2.96
C GLN A 78 11.51 9.62 -2.52
N ALA A 79 12.18 8.59 -3.03
CA ALA A 79 13.57 8.26 -2.68
C ALA A 79 14.61 9.05 -3.51
N GLN A 80 14.18 10.05 -4.28
CA GLN A 80 15.03 10.91 -5.11
C GLN A 80 15.37 12.25 -4.43
#